data_AF-K1U5S3-F1
#
_entry.id   AF-K1U5S3-F1
#
_cell.length_a   1.000
_cell.length_b   1.000
_cell.length_c   1.000
_cell.angle_alpha   90.00
_cell.angle_beta   90.00
_cell.angle_gamma   90.00
#
_symmetry.space_group_name_H-M   'P 1'
#
loop_
_entity.id
_entity.type
_entity.pdbx_description
1 polymer ?
#
loop_
_entity_poly.entity_id
_entity_poly.type
_entity_poly.pdbx_seq_one_letter_code
_entity_poly.pdbx_strand_id
1 'polypeptide(L)'
;SKTVIPAHLPDQKLDEVKTLAARAYLALGCAGLARCDFFVEHGTGRVLCNELNTLPGFTPISMYPKLMENEGYSFAALVDKLIGLALSKKRGAY
;
A
#
# COMPACT_ATOMS: atom_id res chain seq x y z
N SER A 1 10.77 6.93 -16.35
CA SER A 1 9.73 7.17 -15.33
C SER A 1 10.43 7.63 -14.05
N LYS A 2 10.00 8.74 -13.43
CA LYS A 2 10.55 9.26 -12.16
C LYS A 2 9.57 8.91 -11.04
N THR A 3 10.04 8.29 -9.97
CA THR A 3 9.24 8.07 -8.76
C THR A 3 9.01 9.41 -8.05
N VAL A 4 7.76 9.74 -7.76
CA VAL A 4 7.36 10.94 -7.03
C VAL A 4 6.49 10.51 -5.86
N ILE A 5 6.92 10.86 -4.65
CA ILE A 5 6.23 10.55 -3.40
C ILE A 5 6.30 11.84 -2.55
N PRO A 6 5.15 12.37 -2.07
CA PRO A 6 3.79 11.92 -2.36
C PRO A 6 3.40 12.17 -3.83
N ALA A 7 2.37 11.48 -4.32
CA ALA A 7 1.86 11.71 -5.66
C ALA A 7 1.29 13.14 -5.79
N HIS A 8 1.50 13.79 -6.93
CA HIS A 8 0.96 15.12 -7.22
C HIS A 8 -0.53 15.05 -7.55
N LEU A 9 -1.35 14.81 -6.52
CA LEU A 9 -2.81 14.78 -6.59
C LEU A 9 -3.39 15.70 -5.50
N PRO A 10 -4.59 16.26 -5.70
CA PRO A 10 -5.30 16.93 -4.62
C PRO A 10 -5.49 16.00 -3.42
N ASP A 11 -5.44 16.55 -2.21
CA ASP A 11 -5.55 15.76 -0.96
C ASP A 11 -6.81 14.88 -0.93
N GLN A 12 -7.93 15.41 -1.40
CA GLN A 12 -9.19 14.67 -1.52
C GLN A 12 -9.04 13.38 -2.35
N LYS A 13 -8.23 13.41 -3.42
CA LYS A 13 -7.98 12.24 -4.27
C LYS A 13 -6.98 11.29 -3.65
N LEU A 14 -5.98 11.78 -2.91
CA LEU A 14 -5.09 10.94 -2.11
C LEU A 14 -5.89 10.16 -1.06
N ASP A 15 -6.82 10.82 -0.38
CA ASP A 15 -7.68 10.19 0.63
C ASP A 15 -8.66 9.19 0.02
N GLU A 16 -9.22 9.49 -1.15
CA GLU A 16 -10.05 8.54 -1.91
C GLU A 16 -9.27 7.27 -2.27
N VAL A 17 -8.04 7.42 -2.79
CA VAL A 17 -7.15 6.29 -3.11
C VAL A 17 -6.82 5.47 -1.87
N LYS A 18 -6.43 6.12 -0.75
CA LYS A 18 -6.13 5.43 0.51
C LYS A 18 -7.34 4.66 1.04
N THR A 19 -8.53 5.26 0.98
CA THR A 19 -9.78 4.63 1.42
C THR A 19 -10.12 3.42 0.56
N LEU A 20 -10.00 3.53 -0.76
CA LEU A 20 -10.25 2.42 -1.68
C LEU A 20 -9.21 1.31 -1.54
N ALA A 21 -7.95 1.63 -1.29
CA ALA A 21 -6.88 0.66 -1.03
C ALA A 21 -7.19 -0.18 0.22
N ALA A 22 -7.58 0.47 1.32
CA ALA A 22 -7.98 -0.21 2.55
C ALA A 22 -9.20 -1.12 2.33
N ARG A 23 -10.21 -0.64 1.59
CA ARG A 23 -11.40 -1.43 1.25
C ARG A 23 -11.06 -2.66 0.41
N ALA A 24 -10.25 -2.51 -0.64
CA ALA A 24 -9.81 -3.62 -1.49
C ALA A 24 -9.01 -4.66 -0.69
N TYR A 25 -8.11 -4.20 0.17
CA TYR A 25 -7.31 -5.06 1.04
C TYR A 25 -8.18 -5.93 1.95
N LEU A 26 -9.16 -5.32 2.62
CA LEU A 26 -10.10 -6.04 3.50
C LEU A 26 -11.03 -6.97 2.71
N ALA A 27 -11.57 -6.51 1.58
CA ALA A 27 -12.49 -7.29 0.75
C ALA A 27 -11.84 -8.57 0.19
N LEU A 28 -10.53 -8.56 -0.04
CA LEU A 28 -9.76 -9.71 -0.51
C LEU A 28 -9.15 -10.55 0.62
N GLY A 29 -9.46 -10.27 1.88
CA GLY A 29 -8.94 -11.02 3.03
C GLY A 29 -7.41 -10.93 3.16
N CYS A 30 -6.80 -9.85 2.70
CA CYS A 30 -5.36 -9.67 2.76
C CYS A 30 -4.89 -9.51 4.21
N ALA A 31 -3.66 -9.93 4.48
CA ALA A 31 -3.01 -9.82 5.79
C ALA A 31 -1.52 -9.50 5.65
N GLY A 32 -0.94 -8.85 6.66
CA GLY A 32 0.45 -8.42 6.64
C GLY A 32 0.66 -7.18 5.75
N LEU A 33 0.88 -7.40 4.45
CA LEU A 33 1.20 -6.35 3.50
C LEU A 33 0.53 -6.54 2.14
N ALA A 34 0.33 -5.42 1.45
CA ALA A 34 0.08 -5.39 0.02
C ALA A 34 0.45 -4.01 -0.54
N ARG A 35 0.75 -3.95 -1.84
CA ARG A 35 0.77 -2.70 -2.61
C ARG A 35 -0.50 -2.65 -3.45
N CYS A 36 -1.24 -1.55 -3.40
CA CYS A 36 -2.42 -1.35 -4.23
C CYS A 36 -2.10 -0.29 -5.28
N ASP A 37 -2.27 -0.66 -6.54
CA ASP A 37 -2.01 0.20 -7.69
C ASP A 37 -3.34 0.73 -8.24
N PHE A 38 -3.42 2.04 -8.48
CA PHE A 38 -4.62 2.72 -8.93
C PHE A 38 -4.34 3.54 -10.18
N PHE A 39 -5.37 3.68 -11.02
CA PHE A 39 -5.44 4.72 -12.03
C PHE A 39 -6.30 5.88 -11.51
N VAL A 40 -5.90 7.10 -11.83
CA VAL A 40 -6.73 8.29 -11.67
C VAL A 40 -7.00 8.83 -13.07
N GLU A 41 -8.23 8.70 -13.55
CA GLU A 41 -8.63 9.09 -14.89
C GLU A 41 -8.56 10.62 -15.06
N HIS A 42 -7.92 11.08 -16.14
CA HIS A 42 -7.86 12.50 -16.47
C HIS A 42 -9.25 13.03 -16.86
N GLY A 43 -9.55 14.27 -16.46
CA GLY A 43 -10.83 14.92 -16.74
C GLY A 43 -11.93 14.55 -15.74
N THR A 44 -12.24 13.26 -15.59
CA THR A 44 -13.27 12.81 -14.63
C THR A 44 -12.76 12.74 -13.19
N GLY A 45 -11.45 12.52 -13.01
CA GLY A 45 -10.83 12.28 -11.72
C GLY A 45 -11.24 10.95 -11.07
N ARG A 46 -11.84 10.02 -11.83
CA ARG A 46 -12.27 8.72 -11.29
C ARG A 46 -11.07 7.90 -10.84
N VAL A 47 -11.17 7.35 -9.63
CA VAL A 47 -10.17 6.43 -9.07
C VAL A 47 -10.57 5.00 -9.41
N LEU A 48 -9.70 4.26 -10.09
CA LEU A 48 -9.93 2.90 -10.55
C LEU A 48 -8.86 1.99 -9.95
N CYS A 49 -9.26 0.93 -9.25
CA CYS A 49 -8.33 -0.08 -8.74
C CYS A 49 -7.80 -0.90 -9.91
N ASN A 50 -6.47 -0.95 -10.07
CA ASN A 50 -5.82 -1.73 -11.12
C ASN A 50 -5.39 -3.10 -10.60
N GLU A 51 -4.52 -3.12 -9.59
CA GLU A 51 -3.92 -4.33 -9.03
C GLU A 51 -3.82 -4.20 -7.51
N LEU A 52 -4.01 -5.31 -6.82
CA LEU A 52 -3.56 -5.48 -5.43
C LEU A 52 -2.51 -6.59 -5.39
N ASN A 53 -1.28 -6.22 -5.05
CA ASN A 53 -0.13 -7.10 -5.02
C ASN A 53 0.22 -7.48 -3.58
N THR A 54 -0.02 -8.73 -3.19
CA THR A 54 0.16 -9.25 -1.81
C THR A 54 1.60 -9.63 -1.48
N LEU A 55 2.54 -9.53 -2.42
CA LEU A 55 3.96 -9.76 -2.18
C LEU A 55 4.80 -8.74 -2.98
N PRO A 56 4.76 -7.45 -2.60
CA PRO A 56 5.50 -6.43 -3.31
C PRO A 56 7.01 -6.62 -3.13
N GLY A 57 7.79 -6.08 -4.08
CA GLY A 57 9.25 -6.07 -3.98
C GLY A 57 9.73 -5.36 -2.71
N PHE A 58 10.84 -5.86 -2.15
CA PHE A 58 11.39 -5.43 -0.86
C PHE A 58 12.84 -4.92 -0.94
N THR A 59 13.31 -4.56 -2.13
CA THR A 59 14.62 -3.92 -2.29
C THR A 59 14.54 -2.43 -1.93
N PRO A 60 15.66 -1.74 -1.65
CA PRO A 60 15.66 -0.31 -1.31
C PRO A 60 15.02 0.60 -2.37
N ILE A 61 14.99 0.16 -3.64
CA ILE A 61 14.37 0.93 -4.72
C ILE A 61 12.89 0.58 -4.96
N SER A 62 12.39 -0.46 -4.31
CA SER A 62 11.01 -0.95 -4.49
C SER A 62 9.99 0.05 -3.95
N MET A 63 8.81 0.10 -4.57
CA MET A 63 7.80 1.11 -4.25
C MET A 63 7.24 0.95 -2.83
N TYR A 64 7.00 -0.27 -2.36
CA TYR A 64 6.39 -0.49 -1.05
C TYR A 64 7.30 0.02 0.10
N PRO A 65 8.59 -0.36 0.20
CA PRO A 65 9.50 0.24 1.17
C PRO A 65 9.60 1.77 1.09
N LYS A 66 9.66 2.34 -0.13
CA LYS A 66 9.73 3.80 -0.32
C LYS A 66 8.49 4.54 0.18
N LEU A 67 7.30 3.98 -0.04
CA LEU A 67 6.06 4.56 0.49
C LEU A 67 6.06 4.51 2.01
N MET A 68 6.48 3.39 2.62
CA MET A 68 6.55 3.26 4.07
C MET A 68 7.60 4.18 4.70
N GLU A 69 8.72 4.42 4.03
CA GLU A 69 9.74 5.39 4.44
C GLU A 69 9.18 6.81 4.45
N ASN A 70 8.40 7.20 3.44
CA ASN A 70 7.69 8.48 3.43
C ASN A 70 6.67 8.61 4.58
N GLU A 71 6.10 7.49 5.05
CA GLU A 71 5.25 7.43 6.24
C GLU A 71 6.05 7.33 7.56
N GLY A 72 7.38 7.46 7.50
CA GLY A 72 8.27 7.51 8.67
C GLY A 72 8.82 6.17 9.15
N TYR A 73 8.61 5.07 8.41
CA TYR A 73 9.17 3.78 8.77
C TYR A 73 10.58 3.60 8.18
N SER A 74 11.57 3.36 9.03
CA SER A 74 12.84 2.79 8.55
C SER A 74 12.60 1.37 8.02
N PHE A 75 13.46 0.90 7.11
CA PHE A 75 13.35 -0.46 6.57
C PHE A 75 13.34 -1.53 7.69
N ALA A 76 14.21 -1.40 8.69
CA ALA A 76 14.27 -2.32 9.83
C ALA A 76 12.96 -2.29 10.64
N ALA A 77 12.42 -1.10 10.92
CA ALA A 77 11.15 -0.95 11.64
C ALA A 77 9.96 -1.54 10.86
N LEU A 78 9.97 -1.40 9.53
CA LEU A 78 8.96 -2.01 8.66
C LEU A 78 9.02 -3.54 8.72
N VAL A 79 10.21 -4.12 8.61
CA VAL A 79 10.40 -5.58 8.69
C VAL A 79 9.96 -6.11 10.06
N ASP A 80 10.38 -5.46 11.14
CA ASP A 80 10.00 -5.84 12.50
C ASP A 80 8.47 -5.80 12.69
N LYS A 81 7.81 -4.73 12.21
CA LYS A 81 6.35 -4.61 12.22
C LYS A 81 5.67 -5.77 11.48
N LEU A 82 6.15 -6.14 10.30
CA LEU A 82 5.56 -7.23 9.50
C LEU A 82 5.75 -8.60 10.15
N ILE A 83 6.92 -8.85 10.76
CA ILE A 83 7.16 -10.07 11.55
C ILE A 83 6.21 -10.10 12.76
N GLY A 84 6.07 -8.99 13.49
CA GLY A 84 5.14 -8.88 14.61
C GLY A 84 3.68 -9.15 14.21
N LEU A 85 3.24 -8.60 13.07
CA LEU A 85 1.92 -8.89 12.50
C LEU A 85 1.75 -10.38 12.19
N ALA A 86 2.76 -11.03 11.59
CA ALA A 86 2.71 -12.45 11.29
C ALA A 86 2.64 -13.32 12.55
N LEU A 87 3.40 -12.98 13.60
CA LEU A 87 3.40 -13.70 14.87
C LEU A 87 2.10 -13.51 15.66
N SER A 88 1.48 -12.33 15.59
CA SER A 88 0.20 -12.05 16.26
C SER A 88 -1.00 -12.77 15.62
N LYS A 89 -0.88 -13.19 14.35
CA LYS A 89 -1.91 -13.95 13.66
C LYS A 89 -1.99 -15.35 14.27
N LYS A 90 -3.10 -15.65 14.98
CA LYS A 90 -3.36 -17.01 15.52
C LYS A 90 -3.33 -18.04 14.39
N ARG A 91 -2.60 -19.14 14.57
CA ARG A 91 -2.66 -20.32 13.68
C ARG A 91 -4.13 -20.75 13.53
N GLY A 92 -4.65 -20.72 12.30
CA GLY A 92 -5.98 -21.25 11.96
C GLY A 92 -7.12 -20.25 11.81
N ALA A 93 -6.87 -18.93 11.92
CA ALA A 93 -7.87 -17.93 11.52
C ALA A 93 -7.84 -17.75 9.98
N TYR A 94 -8.75 -18.44 9.30
CA TYR A 94 -9.14 -18.20 7.91
C TYR A 94 -10.55 -17.62 7.90
#